data_AF-A0A0F7M7W6-F1
#
_entry.id   AF-A0A0F7M7W6-F1
#
_cell.length_a   1.000
_cell.length_b   1.000
_cell.length_c   1.000
_cell.angle_alpha   90.00
_cell.angle_beta   90.00
_cell.angle_gamma   90.00
#
_symmetry.space_group_name_H-M   'P 1'
#
loop_
_entity.id
_entity.type
_entity.pdbx_description
1 polymer ?
#
loop_
_entity_poly.entity_id
_entity_poly.type
_entity_poly.pdbx_seq_one_letter_code
_entity_poly.pdbx_strand_id
1 'polypeptide(L)'
;MTVILYGIKNCDTVRAARKWLDAENIEHQFHDVREQALSEDQLNQWLDKLGDKLINKRSTTWKQLDEADREQLSDRAAKLLLAHPTLMKRPLLDTGKELHLGFKDTDYQRIFTHHTL
;
A
#
# COMPACT_ATOMS: atom_id res chain seq x y z
N MET A 1 1.46 15.02 11.93
CA MET A 1 1.82 13.68 11.44
C MET A 1 0.54 13.08 10.91
N THR A 2 0.44 12.86 9.61
CA THR A 2 -0.82 12.49 8.96
C THR A 2 -0.76 11.02 8.60
N VAL A 3 -1.72 10.24 9.10
CA VAL A 3 -1.87 8.83 8.74
C VAL A 3 -2.64 8.76 7.42
N ILE A 4 -2.09 8.07 6.42
CA ILE A 4 -2.74 7.89 5.13
C ILE A 4 -2.84 6.39 4.82
N LEU A 5 -4.03 5.94 4.50
CA LEU A 5 -4.29 4.58 4.06
C LEU A 5 -4.52 4.55 2.55
N TYR A 6 -3.57 3.96 1.83
CA TYR A 6 -3.65 3.75 0.39
C TYR A 6 -4.29 2.41 0.06
N GLY A 7 -5.27 2.41 -0.82
CA GLY A 7 -5.98 1.20 -1.18
C GLY A 7 -6.99 1.41 -2.29
N ILE A 8 -7.97 0.50 -2.37
CA ILE A 8 -9.16 0.68 -3.20
C ILE A 8 -10.40 0.52 -2.32
N LYS A 9 -11.47 1.27 -2.59
CA LYS A 9 -12.74 1.18 -1.84
C LYS A 9 -13.33 -0.24 -1.83
N ASN A 10 -13.14 -0.99 -2.91
CA ASN A 10 -13.66 -2.35 -3.09
C ASN A 10 -12.64 -3.44 -2.73
N CYS A 11 -12.03 -3.32 -1.55
CA CYS A 11 -11.18 -4.36 -0.98
C CYS A 11 -11.53 -4.56 0.50
N ASP A 12 -11.91 -5.77 0.89
CA ASP A 12 -12.35 -6.06 2.25
C ASP A 12 -11.27 -5.79 3.30
N THR A 13 -10.01 -6.08 2.97
CA THR A 13 -8.85 -5.77 3.84
C THR A 13 -8.69 -4.27 4.07
N VAL A 14 -8.93 -3.44 3.05
CA VAL A 14 -8.86 -1.97 3.17
C VAL A 14 -10.01 -1.46 4.03
N ARG A 15 -11.23 -2.00 3.84
CA ARG A 15 -12.40 -1.64 4.66
C ARG A 15 -12.20 -2.03 6.13
N ALA A 16 -11.61 -3.20 6.39
CA ALA A 16 -11.26 -3.65 7.74
C ALA A 16 -10.26 -2.71 8.40
N ALA A 17 -9.19 -2.33 7.67
CA ALA A 17 -8.19 -1.37 8.18
C ALA A 17 -8.79 -0.01 8.55
N ARG A 18 -9.65 0.54 7.69
CA ARG A 18 -10.32 1.82 7.97
C ARG A 18 -11.20 1.73 9.21
N LYS A 19 -12.04 0.69 9.30
CA LYS A 19 -12.89 0.45 10.48
C LYS A 19 -12.08 0.33 11.77
N TRP A 20 -10.92 -0.31 11.71
CA TRP A 20 -10.02 -0.42 12.87
C TRP A 20 -9.50 0.96 13.28
N LEU A 21 -9.01 1.76 12.32
CA LEU A 21 -8.54 3.13 12.60
C LEU A 21 -9.66 4.02 13.17
N ASP A 22 -10.88 3.91 12.62
CA ASP A 22 -12.06 4.61 13.13
C ASP A 22 -12.40 4.17 14.56
N ALA A 23 -12.35 2.87 14.85
CA ALA A 23 -12.64 2.32 16.18
C ALA A 23 -11.63 2.77 17.25
N GLU A 24 -10.36 2.89 16.87
CA GLU A 24 -9.28 3.37 17.73
C GLU A 24 -9.20 4.92 17.76
N ASN A 25 -10.14 5.62 17.13
CA ASN A 25 -10.18 7.09 17.02
C ASN A 25 -8.89 7.69 16.42
N ILE A 26 -8.27 7.00 15.47
CA ILE A 26 -7.07 7.47 14.77
C ILE A 26 -7.49 8.27 13.54
N GLU A 27 -7.15 9.56 13.56
CA GLU A 27 -7.38 10.45 12.43
C GLU A 27 -6.54 9.99 11.22
N HIS A 28 -7.21 9.66 10.12
CA HIS A 28 -6.56 9.12 8.93
C HIS A 28 -7.24 9.61 7.65
N GLN A 29 -6.44 9.70 6.59
CA GLN A 29 -6.92 9.95 5.24
C GLN A 29 -6.96 8.65 4.44
N PHE A 30 -7.94 8.52 3.55
CA PHE A 30 -8.00 7.37 2.66
C PHE A 30 -7.78 7.82 1.21
N HIS A 31 -6.76 7.24 0.58
CA HIS A 31 -6.38 7.51 -0.80
C HIS A 31 -6.72 6.30 -1.68
N ASP A 32 -7.70 6.47 -2.57
CA ASP A 32 -8.05 5.42 -3.53
C ASP A 32 -7.11 5.49 -4.73
N VAL A 33 -6.18 4.55 -4.85
CA VAL A 33 -5.16 4.53 -5.91
C VAL A 33 -5.73 4.24 -7.31
N ARG A 34 -7.01 3.86 -7.40
CA ARG A 34 -7.71 3.64 -8.67
C ARG A 34 -8.40 4.92 -9.15
N GLU A 35 -8.93 5.72 -8.23
CA GLU A 35 -9.57 7.01 -8.56
C GLU A 35 -8.54 8.14 -8.61
N GLN A 36 -7.52 8.07 -7.76
CA GLN A 36 -6.48 9.08 -7.58
C GLN A 36 -5.13 8.46 -7.93
N ALA A 37 -4.66 8.72 -9.14
CA ALA A 37 -3.37 8.22 -9.61
C ALA A 37 -2.24 8.69 -8.69
N LEU A 38 -1.30 7.78 -8.42
CA LEU A 38 -0.06 8.08 -7.70
C LEU A 38 0.94 8.70 -8.68
N SER A 39 1.88 9.48 -8.17
CA SER A 39 3.02 9.96 -8.97
C SER A 39 4.13 8.91 -9.03
N GLU A 40 4.95 8.97 -10.08
CA GLU A 40 6.12 8.11 -10.22
C GLU A 40 7.10 8.31 -9.05
N ASP A 41 7.34 9.55 -8.63
CA ASP A 41 8.17 9.88 -7.47
C ASP A 41 7.69 9.21 -6.19
N GLN A 42 6.38 9.23 -5.92
CA GLN A 42 5.82 8.62 -4.72
C GLN A 42 5.98 7.09 -4.74
N LEU A 43 5.78 6.47 -5.91
CA LEU A 43 5.98 5.05 -6.09
C LEU A 43 7.45 4.66 -5.91
N ASN A 44 8.38 5.44 -6.45
CA ASN A 44 9.81 5.24 -6.26
C ASN A 44 10.19 5.32 -4.77
N GLN A 45 9.68 6.31 -4.03
CA GLN A 45 9.92 6.41 -2.58
C GLN A 45 9.41 5.18 -1.81
N TRP A 46 8.26 4.63 -2.20
CA TRP A 46 7.74 3.42 -1.58
C TRP A 46 8.55 2.19 -1.95
N LEU A 47 9.01 2.10 -3.20
CA LEU A 47 9.88 1.02 -3.67
C LEU A 47 11.26 1.07 -3.01
N ASP A 48 11.82 2.25 -2.74
CA ASP A 48 13.08 2.38 -2.00
C ASP A 48 12.95 1.84 -0.56
N LYS A 49 11.79 2.03 0.07
CA LYS A 49 11.53 1.58 1.45
C LYS A 49 11.10 0.12 1.55
N LEU A 50 10.25 -0.34 0.63
CA LEU A 50 9.58 -1.65 0.71
C LEU A 50 10.12 -2.67 -0.30
N GLY A 51 10.75 -2.19 -1.37
CA GLY A 51 11.15 -2.96 -2.54
C GLY A 51 9.97 -3.68 -3.17
N ASP A 52 10.28 -4.86 -3.70
CA ASP A 52 9.34 -5.81 -4.30
C ASP A 52 8.13 -6.18 -3.43
N LYS A 53 8.18 -5.96 -2.10
CA LYS A 53 7.07 -6.30 -1.21
C LYS A 53 5.82 -5.47 -1.50
N LEU A 54 5.99 -4.28 -2.08
CA LEU A 54 4.89 -3.41 -2.54
C LEU A 54 4.09 -4.07 -3.66
N ILE A 55 4.69 -4.97 -4.43
CA ILE A 55 4.06 -5.65 -5.55
C ILE A 55 3.32 -6.90 -5.08
N ASN A 56 2.04 -7.03 -5.43
CA ASN A 56 1.28 -8.23 -5.17
C ASN A 56 1.59 -9.32 -6.21
N LYS A 57 2.71 -10.04 -5.99
CA LYS A 57 3.15 -11.18 -6.81
C LYS A 57 2.18 -12.37 -6.85
N ARG A 58 1.09 -12.34 -6.05
CA ARG A 58 0.03 -13.36 -6.05
C ARG A 58 -1.20 -12.98 -6.87
N SER A 59 -1.28 -11.73 -7.34
CA SER A 59 -2.42 -11.23 -8.10
C SER A 59 -2.52 -11.86 -9.50
N THR A 60 -3.71 -11.88 -10.07
CA THR A 60 -3.92 -12.28 -11.47
C THR A 60 -3.20 -11.35 -12.43
N THR A 61 -3.18 -10.05 -12.15
CA THR A 61 -2.41 -9.05 -12.90
C THR A 61 -0.94 -9.42 -12.98
N TRP A 62 -0.31 -9.79 -11.85
CA TRP A 62 1.08 -10.26 -11.85
C TRP A 62 1.29 -11.49 -12.74
N LYS A 63 0.36 -12.45 -12.69
CA LYS A 63 0.40 -13.67 -13.51
C LYS A 63 0.17 -13.40 -15.00
N GLN A 64 -0.39 -12.24 -15.36
CA GLN A 64 -0.61 -11.79 -16.74
C GLN A 64 0.56 -10.97 -17.29
N LEU A 65 1.47 -10.48 -16.43
CA LEU A 65 2.68 -9.80 -16.88
C LEU A 65 3.60 -10.76 -17.63
N ASP A 66 4.25 -10.25 -18.66
CA ASP A 66 5.28 -10.98 -19.40
C ASP A 66 6.51 -11.23 -18.55
N GLU A 67 7.30 -12.24 -18.93
CA GLU A 67 8.51 -12.65 -18.19
C GLU A 67 9.53 -11.51 -18.06
N ALA A 68 9.72 -10.72 -19.12
CA ALA A 68 10.62 -9.57 -19.12
C ALA A 68 10.26 -8.52 -18.06
N ASP A 69 8.96 -8.28 -17.82
CA ASP A 69 8.51 -7.34 -16.78
C ASP A 69 8.70 -7.90 -15.37
N ARG A 70 8.69 -9.22 -15.22
CA ARG A 70 8.95 -9.88 -13.93
C ARG A 70 10.45 -9.90 -13.61
N GLU A 71 11.29 -10.10 -14.61
CA GLU A 71 12.75 -10.11 -14.46
C GLU A 71 13.30 -8.70 -14.20
N GLN A 72 12.77 -7.69 -14.87
CA GLN A 72 13.15 -6.28 -14.70
C GLN A 72 12.27 -5.56 -13.68
N LEU A 73 11.74 -6.29 -12.68
CA LEU A 73 10.77 -5.72 -11.75
C LEU A 73 11.33 -4.49 -11.04
N SER A 74 12.58 -4.51 -10.59
CA SER A 74 13.14 -3.38 -9.83
C SER A 74 13.17 -2.09 -10.65
N ASP A 75 13.56 -2.15 -11.92
CA ASP A 75 13.60 -0.99 -12.82
C ASP A 75 12.21 -0.58 -13.35
N ARG A 76 11.28 -1.53 -13.45
CA ARG A 76 9.94 -1.32 -14.04
C ARG A 76 8.83 -1.18 -13.02
N ALA A 77 9.06 -1.42 -11.73
CA ALA A 77 8.02 -1.52 -10.72
C ALA A 77 7.16 -0.25 -10.64
N ALA A 78 7.77 0.94 -10.68
CA ALA A 78 7.03 2.20 -10.65
C ALA A 78 6.12 2.33 -11.88
N LYS A 79 6.64 2.07 -13.08
CA LYS A 79 5.87 2.10 -14.32
C LYS A 79 4.74 1.08 -14.33
N LEU A 80 5.00 -0.14 -13.85
CA LEU A 80 4.01 -1.20 -13.71
C LEU A 80 2.90 -0.82 -12.72
N LEU A 81 3.25 -0.16 -11.61
CA LEU A 81 2.29 0.33 -10.63
C LEU A 81 1.46 1.51 -11.15
N LEU A 82 2.05 2.40 -11.96
CA LEU A 82 1.30 3.47 -12.64
C LEU A 82 0.31 2.91 -13.66
N ALA A 83 0.75 1.96 -14.49
CA ALA A 83 -0.10 1.31 -15.50
C ALA A 83 -1.16 0.42 -14.86
N HIS A 84 -0.81 -0.24 -13.75
CA HIS A 84 -1.67 -1.19 -13.04
C HIS A 84 -1.66 -0.92 -11.53
N PRO A 85 -2.38 0.11 -11.02
CA PRO A 85 -2.41 0.44 -9.59
C PRO A 85 -2.93 -0.71 -8.70
N THR A 86 -3.72 -1.62 -9.28
CA THR A 86 -4.23 -2.82 -8.60
C THR A 86 -3.15 -3.89 -8.37
N LEU A 87 -1.99 -3.78 -9.02
CA LEU A 87 -0.83 -4.63 -8.77
C LEU A 87 -0.22 -4.34 -7.39
N MET A 88 -0.45 -3.14 -6.84
CA MET A 88 0.00 -2.79 -5.50
C MET A 88 -0.63 -3.70 -4.44
N LYS A 89 0.19 -4.13 -3.49
CA LYS A 89 -0.26 -4.81 -2.27
C LYS A 89 -0.99 -3.81 -1.39
N ARG A 90 -2.18 -4.20 -0.93
CA ARG A 90 -3.17 -3.31 -0.31
C ARG A 90 -3.72 -3.95 0.97
N PRO A 91 -4.11 -3.15 1.98
CA PRO A 91 -3.83 -1.71 2.12
C PRO A 91 -2.33 -1.43 2.29
N LEU A 92 -1.90 -0.22 1.95
CA LEU A 92 -0.61 0.34 2.35
C LEU A 92 -0.89 1.47 3.35
N LEU A 93 -0.39 1.34 4.57
CA LEU A 93 -0.50 2.34 5.62
C LEU A 93 0.77 3.19 5.66
N ASP A 94 0.61 4.49 5.51
CA ASP A 94 1.66 5.48 5.74
C ASP A 94 1.38 6.21 7.05
N THR A 95 2.27 6.07 8.02
CA THR A 95 2.17 6.77 9.31
C THR A 95 2.87 8.13 9.30
N GLY A 96 3.45 8.53 8.16
CA GLY A 96 4.34 9.67 7.98
C GLY A 96 5.79 9.38 8.37
N LYS A 97 6.05 8.27 9.08
CA LYS A 97 7.40 7.79 9.40
C LYS A 97 7.69 6.47 8.69
N GLU A 98 6.75 5.54 8.78
CA GLU A 98 6.90 4.18 8.31
C GLU A 98 5.78 3.79 7.35
N LEU A 99 6.10 2.84 6.47
CA LEU A 99 5.17 2.26 5.52
C LEU A 99 4.90 0.81 5.91
N HIS A 100 3.62 0.45 6.07
CA HIS A 100 3.20 -0.90 6.42
C HIS A 100 2.27 -1.49 5.36
N LEU A 101 2.51 -2.77 5.03
CA LEU A 101 1.79 -3.46 3.97
C LEU A 101 0.82 -4.50 4.53
N GLY A 102 -0.42 -4.42 4.09
CA GLY A 102 -1.51 -5.27 4.54
C GLY A 102 -2.14 -4.77 5.84
N PHE A 103 -3.17 -5.48 6.28
CA PHE A 103 -3.84 -5.20 7.55
C PHE A 103 -3.89 -6.45 8.40
N LYS A 104 -3.52 -6.27 9.67
CA LYS A 104 -3.78 -7.18 10.78
C LYS A 104 -3.94 -6.35 12.02
N ASP A 105 -5.00 -6.59 12.79
CA ASP A 105 -5.31 -5.88 14.03
C ASP A 105 -4.12 -5.85 15.00
N THR A 106 -3.42 -6.99 15.16
CA THR A 106 -2.24 -7.08 16.04
C THR A 106 -1.07 -6.21 15.58
N ASP A 107 -0.88 -6.05 14.27
CA ASP A 107 0.21 -5.26 13.71
C ASP A 107 -0.12 -3.77 13.86
N TYR A 108 -1.36 -3.39 13.54
CA TYR A 108 -1.86 -2.03 13.69
C TYR A 108 -1.83 -1.58 15.14
N GLN A 109 -2.27 -2.44 16.07
CA GLN A 109 -2.17 -2.15 17.50
C GLN A 109 -0.72 -1.85 17.90
N ARG A 110 0.25 -2.64 17.45
CA ARG A 110 1.69 -2.38 17.75
C ARG A 110 2.16 -1.05 17.15
N ILE A 111 1.83 -0.79 15.89
CA ILE A 111 2.22 0.43 15.18
C ILE A 111 1.76 1.67 15.94
N PHE A 112 0.49 1.70 16.37
CA PHE A 112 -0.09 2.87 17.03
C PHE A 112 0.18 2.92 18.55
N THR A 113 0.34 1.77 19.22
CA THR A 113 0.71 1.73 20.66
C THR A 113 2.14 2.21 20.89
N HIS A 114 3.08 1.86 20.01
CA HIS A 114 4.48 2.33 20.11
C HIS A 114 4.64 3.81 19.76
N HIS A 115 3.62 4.44 19.18
CA HIS A 115 3.67 5.83 18.76
C HIS A 115 3.09 6.81 19.82
N THR A 116 2.72 6.30 21.01
CA THR A 116 2.12 7.05 22.13
C THR A 116 3.08 7.27 23.32
N LEU A 117 4.39 7.30 23.12
CA LEU A 117 5.36 7.71 24.16
C LEU A 117 6.25 8.85 23.68
#